data_AF-S4XXN2-F1
#
_entry.id   AF-S4XXN2-F1
#
_cell.length_a   1.000
_cell.length_b   1.000
_cell.length_c   1.000
_cell.angle_alpha   90.00
_cell.angle_beta   90.00
_cell.angle_gamma   90.00
#
_symmetry.space_group_name_H-M   'P 1'
#
loop_
_entity.id
_entity.type
_entity.pdbx_description
1 polymer ?
#
loop_
_entity_poly.entity_id
_entity_poly.type
_entity_poly.pdbx_seq_one_letter_code
_entity_poly.pdbx_strand_id
1 'polypeptide(L)'
;MAEAFHLGGWGMYPTLVFGLLLLAASVRYAVSPERRFVPLQISLGILTLVSGGLGFVSGTIKSLTLMGAVPPDARWLWIVGLGESLHNVALALALLILSALAATVGAYRISQMSPAR
;
A
#
# COMPACT_ATOMS: atom_id res chain seq x y z
N MET A 1 -10.75 1.20 11.11
CA MET A 1 -10.57 1.33 9.64
C MET A 1 -11.25 2.56 9.07
N ALA A 2 -12.53 2.83 9.33
CA ALA A 2 -13.19 4.05 8.85
C ALA A 2 -12.45 5.34 9.28
N GLU A 3 -12.00 5.38 10.54
CA GLU A 3 -11.19 6.48 11.07
C GLU A 3 -9.83 6.64 10.34
N ALA A 4 -9.13 5.53 10.07
CA ALA A 4 -7.88 5.56 9.31
C ALA A 4 -8.06 6.09 7.87
N PHE A 5 -9.19 5.81 7.22
CA PHE A 5 -9.52 6.38 5.90
C PHE A 5 -9.88 7.86 5.97
N HIS A 6 -10.55 8.28 7.04
CA HIS A 6 -10.83 9.68 7.28
C HIS A 6 -9.53 10.48 7.49
N LEU A 7 -8.62 9.95 8.31
CA LEU A 7 -7.33 10.57 8.62
C LEU A 7 -6.35 10.52 7.44
N GLY A 8 -6.17 9.35 6.80
CA GLY A 8 -5.25 9.19 5.68
C GLY A 8 -5.65 9.97 4.42
N GLY A 9 -6.90 10.44 4.36
CA GLY A 9 -7.38 11.29 3.28
C GLY A 9 -7.43 10.60 1.92
N TRP A 10 -7.35 11.39 0.85
CA TRP A 10 -7.63 10.93 -0.50
C TRP A 10 -6.67 9.83 -1.01
N GLY A 11 -5.41 9.81 -0.54
CA GLY A 11 -4.40 8.82 -0.95
C GLY A 11 -4.72 7.39 -0.53
N MET A 12 -5.63 7.21 0.44
CA MET A 12 -6.07 5.89 0.91
C MET A 12 -6.84 5.12 -0.15
N TYR A 13 -7.65 5.81 -0.97
CA TYR A 13 -8.49 5.17 -1.99
C TYR A 13 -7.70 4.52 -3.13
N PRO A 14 -6.78 5.21 -3.84
CA PRO A 14 -5.99 4.56 -4.88
C PRO A 14 -5.11 3.44 -4.31
N THR A 15 -4.59 3.63 -3.09
CA THR A 15 -3.77 2.63 -2.38
C THR A 15 -4.57 1.36 -2.11
N LEU A 16 -5.82 1.51 -1.65
CA LEU A 16 -6.73 0.41 -1.43
C LEU A 16 -7.04 -0.32 -2.75
N VAL A 17 -7.36 0.41 -3.82
CA VAL A 17 -7.71 -0.18 -5.11
C VAL A 17 -6.56 -1.03 -5.65
N PHE A 18 -5.34 -0.48 -5.73
CA PHE A 18 -4.19 -1.22 -6.23
C PHE A 18 -3.79 -2.38 -5.31
N GLY A 19 -3.89 -2.19 -3.99
CA GLY A 19 -3.55 -3.25 -3.04
C GLY A 19 -4.58 -4.38 -3.01
N LEU A 20 -5.86 -4.12 -3.26
CA LEU A 20 -6.87 -5.18 -3.44
C LEU A 20 -6.66 -5.95 -4.74
N LEU A 21 -6.31 -5.26 -5.84
CA LEU A 21 -5.96 -5.91 -7.10
C LEU A 21 -4.71 -6.77 -6.96
N LEU A 22 -3.69 -6.26 -6.24
CA LEU A 22 -2.50 -7.02 -5.89
C LEU A 22 -2.86 -8.29 -5.11
N LEU A 23 -3.65 -8.14 -4.06
CA LEU A 23 -4.07 -9.26 -3.22
C LEU A 23 -4.82 -10.31 -4.04
N ALA A 24 -5.75 -9.88 -4.90
CA ALA A 24 -6.47 -10.77 -5.80
C ALA A 24 -5.53 -11.52 -6.76
N ALA A 25 -4.53 -10.82 -7.32
CA ALA A 25 -3.53 -11.43 -8.18
C ALA A 25 -2.65 -12.44 -7.43
N SER A 26 -2.24 -12.13 -6.20
CA SER A 26 -1.44 -13.03 -5.35
C SER A 26 -2.24 -14.25 -4.89
N VAL A 27 -3.52 -14.09 -4.54
CA VAL A 27 -4.42 -15.22 -4.24
C VAL A 27 -4.62 -16.09 -5.48
N ARG A 28 -4.83 -15.50 -6.66
CA ARG A 28 -4.95 -16.25 -7.92
C ARG A 28 -3.69 -17.05 -8.20
N TYR A 29 -2.51 -16.45 -8.01
CA TYR A 29 -1.22 -17.12 -8.15
C TYR A 29 -1.04 -18.26 -7.12
N ALA A 30 -1.54 -18.10 -5.89
CA ALA A 30 -1.51 -19.17 -4.88
C ALA A 30 -2.37 -20.39 -5.29
N VAL A 31 -3.54 -20.14 -5.89
CA VAL A 31 -4.48 -21.19 -6.33
C VAL A 31 -4.00 -21.87 -7.61
N SER A 32 -3.56 -21.09 -8.61
CA SER A 32 -3.13 -21.55 -9.93
C SER A 32 -1.77 -20.93 -10.25
N PRO A 33 -0.68 -21.61 -9.85
CA PRO A 33 0.65 -21.03 -9.93
C PRO A 33 1.19 -21.01 -11.36
N GLU A 34 1.02 -19.87 -12.03
CA GLU A 34 1.54 -19.65 -13.39
C GLU A 34 2.56 -18.50 -13.37
N ARG A 35 3.73 -18.71 -14.00
CA ARG A 35 4.82 -17.72 -14.04
C ARG A 35 4.42 -16.38 -14.66
N ARG A 36 3.40 -16.36 -15.52
CA ARG A 36 2.88 -15.14 -16.15
C ARG A 36 2.30 -14.12 -15.17
N PHE A 37 1.91 -14.54 -13.95
CA PHE A 37 1.37 -13.63 -12.94
C PHE A 37 2.45 -12.91 -12.12
N VAL A 38 3.72 -13.28 -12.25
CA VAL A 38 4.81 -12.66 -11.47
C VAL A 38 5.04 -11.20 -11.86
N PRO A 39 5.18 -10.83 -13.16
CA PRO A 39 5.32 -9.42 -13.53
C PRO A 39 4.13 -8.56 -13.08
N LEU A 40 2.91 -9.09 -13.19
CA LEU A 40 1.69 -8.40 -12.75
C LEU A 40 1.71 -8.11 -11.24
N GLN A 41 2.09 -9.09 -10.42
CA GLN A 41 2.23 -8.90 -8.96
C GLN A 41 3.27 -7.85 -8.62
N ILE A 42 4.42 -7.84 -9.32
CA ILE A 42 5.47 -6.84 -9.10
C ILE A 42 4.95 -5.44 -9.46
N SER A 43 4.33 -5.28 -10.63
CA SER A 43 3.78 -3.99 -11.07
C SER A 43 2.70 -3.47 -10.12
N LEU A 44 1.77 -4.33 -9.69
CA LEU A 44 0.73 -3.96 -8.72
C LEU A 44 1.32 -3.67 -7.32
N GLY A 45 2.37 -4.37 -6.92
CA GLY A 45 3.11 -4.11 -5.69
C GLY A 45 3.74 -2.72 -5.69
N ILE A 46 4.42 -2.36 -6.79
CA ILE A 46 4.99 -1.03 -6.99
C ILE A 46 3.90 0.04 -7.00
N LEU A 47 2.81 -0.16 -7.74
CA LEU A 47 1.69 0.79 -7.78
C LEU A 47 1.07 1.00 -6.40
N THR A 48 0.89 -0.06 -5.63
CA THR A 48 0.36 0.01 -4.25
C THR A 48 1.28 0.85 -3.37
N LEU A 49 2.59 0.59 -3.42
CA LEU A 49 3.57 1.30 -2.61
C LEU A 49 3.69 2.78 -3.01
N VAL A 50 3.77 3.06 -4.31
CA VAL A 50 3.89 4.43 -4.84
C VAL A 50 2.61 5.23 -4.56
N SER A 51 1.44 4.60 -4.66
CA SER A 51 0.17 5.24 -4.29
C SER A 51 0.14 5.62 -2.79
N GLY A 52 0.53 4.71 -1.90
CA GLY A 52 0.62 4.99 -0.47
C GLY A 52 1.65 6.08 -0.16
N GLY A 53 2.80 6.04 -0.84
CA GLY A 53 3.84 7.06 -0.76
C GLY A 53 3.37 8.43 -1.25
N LEU A 54 2.61 8.50 -2.34
CA LEU A 54 2.04 9.74 -2.86
C LEU A 54 1.03 10.36 -1.88
N GLY A 55 0.18 9.54 -1.27
CA GLY A 55 -0.73 9.97 -0.20
C GLY A 55 0.03 10.58 0.97
N PHE A 56 1.08 9.90 1.44
CA PHE A 56 1.94 10.39 2.51
C PHE A 56 2.67 11.71 2.16
N VAL A 57 3.29 11.78 0.98
CA VAL A 57 4.02 12.97 0.53
C VAL A 57 3.07 14.16 0.38
N SER A 58 1.91 13.96 -0.25
CA SER A 58 0.93 15.04 -0.43
C SER A 58 0.37 15.57 0.89
N GLY A 59 0.06 14.69 1.85
CA GLY A 59 -0.40 15.10 3.19
C GLY A 59 0.69 15.81 4.00
N THR A 60 1.95 15.36 3.88
CA THR A 60 3.10 16.01 4.52
C THR A 60 3.36 17.39 3.93
N ILE A 61 3.35 17.54 2.60
CA ILE A 61 3.48 18.84 1.92
C ILE A 61 2.39 19.79 2.40
N LYS A 62 1.14 19.35 2.44
CA LYS A 62 0.01 20.18 2.90
C LYS A 62 0.21 20.65 4.35
N SER A 63 0.63 19.74 5.23
CA SER A 63 0.86 20.02 6.65
C SER A 63 1.97 21.05 6.87
N LEU A 64 3.08 20.92 6.14
CA LEU A 64 4.23 21.83 6.25
C LEU A 64 3.94 23.20 5.62
N THR A 65 3.29 23.25 4.46
CA THR A 65 2.97 24.50 3.76
C THR A 65 2.01 25.38 4.56
N LEU A 66 1.08 24.78 5.30
CA LEU A 66 0.07 25.52 6.08
C LEU A 66 0.52 25.88 7.50
N MET A 67 1.68 25.41 7.97
CA MET A 67 2.18 25.68 9.32
C MET A 67 2.35 27.19 9.60
N GLY A 68 2.68 27.99 8.59
CA GLY A 68 2.79 29.46 8.74
C GLY A 68 1.45 30.17 8.85
N ALA A 69 0.36 29.52 8.44
CA ALA A 69 -0.99 30.09 8.41
C ALA A 69 -1.78 29.87 9.71
N VAL A 70 -1.25 29.07 10.65
CA VAL A 70 -1.86 28.84 11.97
C VAL A 70 -1.22 29.71 13.07
N PRO A 71 -1.99 30.07 14.12
CA PRO A 71 -1.48 30.75 15.30
C PRO A 71 -0.24 30.04 15.91
N PRO A 72 0.70 30.78 16.53
CA PRO A 72 1.94 30.21 17.05
C PRO A 72 1.76 29.01 18.00
N ASP A 73 0.73 29.05 18.83
CA ASP A 73 0.33 28.00 19.78
C ASP A 73 -0.25 26.75 19.10
N ALA A 74 -0.73 26.86 17.87
CA ALA A 74 -1.28 25.77 17.08
C ALA A 74 -0.28 25.17 16.07
N ARG A 75 0.96 25.68 16.00
CA ARG A 75 1.95 25.22 15.00
C ARG A 75 2.33 23.75 15.14
N TRP A 76 2.11 23.11 16.29
CA TRP A 76 2.35 21.67 16.46
C TRP A 76 1.43 20.79 15.61
N LEU A 77 0.34 21.34 15.04
CA LEU A 77 -0.62 20.60 14.20
C LEU A 77 0.00 19.90 12.98
N TRP A 78 1.15 20.36 12.46
CA TRP A 78 1.81 19.65 11.36
C TRP A 78 2.27 18.24 11.77
N ILE A 79 2.55 18.01 13.06
CA ILE A 79 2.92 16.68 13.60
C ILE A 79 1.71 15.75 13.54
N VAL A 80 0.51 16.28 13.83
CA VAL A 80 -0.75 15.54 13.68
C VAL A 80 -0.97 15.17 12.22
N GLY A 81 -0.87 16.15 11.31
CA GLY A 81 -1.01 15.91 9.87
C GLY A 81 0.03 14.93 9.30
N LEU A 82 1.25 14.90 9.85
CA LEU A 82 2.24 13.87 9.54
C LEU A 82 1.77 12.47 9.98
N GLY A 83 1.23 12.35 11.20
CA GLY A 83 0.66 11.11 11.72
C GLY A 83 -0.53 10.61 10.89
N GLU A 84 -1.42 11.51 10.48
CA GLU A 84 -2.52 11.23 9.57
C GLU A 84 -2.01 10.69 8.22
N SER A 85 -1.02 11.36 7.65
CA SER A 85 -0.42 11.00 6.35
C SER A 85 0.22 9.61 6.34
N LEU A 86 0.79 9.16 7.46
CA LEU A 86 1.40 7.83 7.60
C LEU A 86 0.43 6.67 7.40
N HIS A 87 -0.88 6.88 7.59
CA HIS A 87 -1.89 5.86 7.36
C HIS A 87 -1.89 5.35 5.91
N ASN A 88 -1.55 6.20 4.94
CA ASN A 88 -1.42 5.81 3.54
C ASN A 88 -0.34 4.75 3.33
N VAL A 89 0.83 4.94 3.94
CA VAL A 89 1.95 3.99 3.87
C VAL A 89 1.62 2.73 4.66
N ALA A 90 1.02 2.87 5.85
CA ALA A 90 0.60 1.73 6.66
C ALA A 90 -0.37 0.81 5.89
N LEU A 91 -1.35 1.38 5.18
CA LEU A 91 -2.27 0.60 4.35
C LEU A 91 -1.54 -0.10 3.19
N ALA A 92 -0.66 0.60 2.49
CA ALA A 92 0.12 0.01 1.39
C ALA A 92 0.95 -1.18 1.88
N LEU A 93 1.66 -1.02 3.00
CA LEU A 93 2.47 -2.07 3.60
C LEU A 93 1.62 -3.25 4.09
N ALA A 94 0.47 -3.00 4.70
CA ALA A 94 -0.43 -4.06 5.13
C ALA A 94 -0.90 -4.92 3.94
N LEU A 95 -1.31 -4.29 2.83
CA LEU A 95 -1.74 -5.00 1.63
C LEU A 95 -0.58 -5.75 0.96
N LEU A 96 0.62 -5.16 0.94
CA LEU A 96 1.84 -5.83 0.45
C LEU A 96 2.17 -7.07 1.28
N ILE A 97 2.10 -7.01 2.61
CA ILE A 97 2.37 -8.15 3.49
C ILE A 97 1.37 -9.28 3.21
N LEU A 98 0.07 -8.98 3.18
CA LEU A 98 -0.95 -9.99 2.90
C LEU A 98 -0.77 -10.63 1.53
N SER A 99 -0.44 -9.82 0.52
CA SER A 99 -0.21 -10.29 -0.84
C SER A 99 1.06 -11.13 -0.94
N ALA A 100 2.13 -10.73 -0.26
CA ALA A 100 3.39 -11.48 -0.20
C ALA A 100 3.19 -12.85 0.45
N LEU A 101 2.41 -12.94 1.55
CA LEU A 101 2.05 -14.22 2.16
C LEU A 101 1.33 -15.15 1.19
N ALA A 102 0.35 -14.64 0.44
CA ALA A 102 -0.33 -15.42 -0.60
C ALA A 102 0.64 -15.83 -1.73
N ALA A 103 1.52 -14.93 -2.16
CA ALA A 103 2.52 -15.21 -3.18
C ALA A 103 3.52 -16.29 -2.74
N THR A 104 3.91 -16.32 -1.46
CA THR A 104 4.77 -17.37 -0.88
C THR A 104 4.14 -18.75 -1.02
N VAL A 105 2.82 -18.87 -0.81
CA VAL A 105 2.10 -20.15 -1.03
C VAL A 105 2.17 -20.58 -2.50
N GLY A 106 1.95 -19.65 -3.44
CA GLY A 106 2.06 -19.94 -4.87
C GLY A 106 3.48 -20.34 -5.30
N ALA A 107 4.49 -19.65 -4.77
CA ALA A 107 5.89 -19.96 -5.03
C ALA A 107 6.29 -21.34 -4.47
N TYR A 108 5.83 -21.68 -3.26
CA TYR A 108 6.03 -23.00 -2.68
C TYR A 108 5.37 -24.10 -3.52
N ARG A 109 4.15 -23.87 -4.02
CA ARG A 109 3.48 -24.85 -4.90
C ARG A 109 4.23 -25.04 -6.22
N ILE A 110 4.79 -23.98 -6.81
CA ILE A 110 5.62 -24.09 -8.02
C ILE A 110 6.90 -24.87 -7.75
N SER A 111 7.55 -24.65 -6.61
CA SER A 111 8.79 -25.37 -6.30
C SER A 111 8.59 -26.87 -6.09
N GLN A 112 7.38 -27.28 -5.69
CA GLN A 112 7.00 -28.70 -5.59
C GLN A 112 6.64 -29.33 -6.95
N MET A 113 6.32 -28.53 -7.97
CA MET A 113 6.09 -29.03 -9.31
C MET A 113 7.46 -29.36 -9.93
N SER A 114 7.83 -30.64 -9.93
CA SER A 114 9.05 -31.16 -10.55
C SER A 114 9.29 -30.51 -11.92
N PRO A 115 10.52 -30.06 -12.24
CA PRO A 115 10.84 -29.64 -13.59
C PRO A 115 10.58 -30.85 -14.50
N ALA A 116 9.70 -30.70 -15.49
CA ALA A 116 9.65 -31.65 -16.59
C ALA A 116 11.06 -31.68 -17.18
N ARG A 117 11.75 -32.81 -17.00
CA ARG A 117 13.03 -33.10 -17.63
C ARG A 117 12.89 -33.07 -19.14
#